data_AF-W7QDL3-F1
#
_entry.id   AF-W7QDL3-F1
#
_cell.length_a   1.000
_cell.length_b   1.000
_cell.length_c   1.000
_cell.angle_alpha   90.00
_cell.angle_beta   90.00
_cell.angle_gamma   90.00
#
_symmetry.space_group_name_H-M   'P 1'
#
loop_
_entity.id
_entity.type
_entity.pdbx_description
1 polymer ?
#
loop_
_entity_poly.entity_id
_entity_poly.type
_entity_poly.pdbx_seq_one_letter_code
_entity_poly.pdbx_strand_id
1 'polypeptide(L)'
;MEFDFFRDANGVYTAEFSSEQESFGYWFTDEFSTNKHKIAEVLNIIIRLERKEIQQHLVQGKTHQLILEQSEVQLMDNAKPLNAQAYPNHAVADDSEDDETPEQNVPTLSDDALLCGCGLVDFKQALKAWLNFISED
;
A
#
# COMPACT_ATOMS: atom_id res chain seq x y z
N MET A 1 15.10 -0.36 2.42
CA MET A 1 14.50 0.97 2.28
C MET A 1 15.15 1.92 3.27
N GLU A 2 15.60 3.08 2.82
CA GLU A 2 16.18 4.11 3.70
C GLU A 2 15.16 5.22 3.91
N PHE A 3 15.05 5.70 5.15
CA PHE A 3 14.09 6.72 5.55
C PHE A 3 14.63 7.55 6.72
N ASP A 4 14.21 8.80 6.78
CA ASP A 4 14.47 9.72 7.88
C ASP A 4 13.17 10.39 8.31
N PHE A 5 12.97 10.53 9.62
CA PHE A 5 11.78 11.15 10.19
C PHE A 5 12.20 12.33 11.05
N PHE A 6 11.62 13.49 10.75
CA PHE A 6 11.92 14.72 11.45
C PHE A 6 10.66 15.56 11.63
N ARG A 7 10.77 16.53 12.53
CA ARG A 7 9.72 17.51 12.76
C ARG A 7 10.14 18.81 12.08
N ASP A 8 9.36 19.25 11.10
CA ASP A 8 9.65 20.49 10.39
C ASP A 8 9.50 21.71 11.31
N ALA A 9 10.00 22.88 10.87
CA ALA A 9 9.88 24.16 11.59
C ALA A 9 8.43 24.52 11.98
N ASN A 10 7.44 23.99 11.23
CA ASN A 10 6.01 24.16 11.54
C ASN A 10 5.48 23.21 12.62
N GLY A 11 6.32 22.34 13.19
CA GLY A 11 5.92 21.35 14.18
C GLY A 11 5.20 20.13 13.58
N VAL A 12 5.19 19.98 12.26
CA VAL A 12 4.58 18.87 11.52
C VAL A 12 5.57 17.71 11.45
N TYR A 13 5.09 16.49 11.68
CA TYR A 13 5.88 15.28 11.48
C TYR A 13 6.02 15.02 9.98
N THR A 14 7.25 14.90 9.49
CA THR A 14 7.57 14.70 8.08
C THR A 14 8.39 13.44 7.91
N ALA A 15 8.06 12.66 6.89
CA ALA A 15 8.82 11.49 6.47
C ALA A 15 9.53 11.74 5.15
N GLU A 16 10.83 11.48 5.12
CA GLU A 16 11.66 11.53 3.92
C GLU A 16 12.19 10.13 3.61
N PHE A 17 12.08 9.72 2.34
CA PHE A 17 12.57 8.44 1.84
C PHE A 17 13.53 8.69 0.68
N SER A 18 14.34 7.68 0.33
CA SER A 18 15.19 7.73 -0.86
C SER A 18 14.41 8.13 -2.11
N SER A 19 15.07 8.73 -3.11
CA SER A 19 14.41 9.29 -4.30
C SER A 19 13.53 8.30 -5.07
N GLU A 20 13.81 7.00 -5.02
CA GLU A 20 12.99 5.94 -5.64
C GLU A 20 11.66 5.68 -4.90
N GLN A 21 11.55 6.19 -3.68
CA GLN A 21 10.48 5.93 -2.70
C GLN A 21 9.92 7.23 -2.12
N GLU A 22 10.26 8.38 -2.70
CA GLU A 22 9.87 9.71 -2.22
C GLU A 22 8.35 9.83 -2.02
N SER A 23 7.55 9.20 -2.89
CA SER A 23 6.09 9.20 -2.79
C SER A 23 5.55 8.57 -1.50
N PHE A 24 6.27 7.62 -0.89
CA PHE A 24 5.92 7.12 0.44
C PHE A 24 6.10 8.20 1.52
N GLY A 25 7.06 9.10 1.38
CA GLY A 25 7.25 10.21 2.32
C GLY A 25 6.05 11.14 2.37
N TYR A 26 5.55 11.55 1.20
CA TYR A 26 4.34 12.34 1.10
C TYR A 26 3.12 11.60 1.64
N TRP A 27 3.00 10.29 1.36
CA TRP A 27 1.91 9.48 1.87
C TRP A 27 1.93 9.38 3.41
N PHE A 28 3.10 9.12 4.00
CA PHE A 28 3.25 9.07 5.45
C PHE A 28 2.93 10.41 6.10
N THR A 29 3.37 11.50 5.47
CA THR A 29 3.17 12.85 5.98
C THR A 29 1.70 13.32 5.84
N ASP A 30 1.02 13.06 4.72
CA ASP A 30 -0.34 13.57 4.44
C ASP A 30 -1.48 12.62 4.81
N GLU A 31 -1.32 11.31 4.59
CA GLU A 31 -2.38 10.32 4.81
C GLU A 31 -2.34 9.70 6.20
N PHE A 32 -1.14 9.30 6.65
CA PHE A 32 -0.94 8.81 8.01
C PHE A 32 -0.85 9.97 8.99
N SER A 33 -0.02 10.98 8.72
CA SER A 33 0.22 12.13 9.62
C SER A 33 0.36 11.64 11.08
N THR A 34 -0.46 12.16 12.00
CA THR A 34 -0.54 11.73 13.41
C THR A 34 -1.67 10.73 13.69
N ASN A 35 -2.31 10.18 12.66
CA ASN A 35 -3.42 9.24 12.78
C ASN A 35 -2.94 7.82 13.12
N LYS A 36 -2.66 7.60 14.40
CA LYS A 36 -2.21 6.32 14.96
C LYS A 36 -3.18 5.16 14.66
N HIS A 37 -4.48 5.44 14.53
CA HIS A 37 -5.48 4.42 14.22
C HIS A 37 -5.30 3.89 12.79
N LYS A 38 -5.17 4.77 11.79
CA LYS A 38 -4.88 4.36 10.41
C LYS A 38 -3.58 3.54 10.33
N ILE A 39 -2.53 4.01 10.99
CA ILE A 39 -1.23 3.32 10.99
C ILE A 39 -1.35 1.91 11.60
N ALA A 40 -2.05 1.78 12.74
CA ALA A 40 -2.31 0.50 13.38
C ALA A 40 -3.17 -0.45 12.52
N GLU A 41 -4.16 0.09 11.80
CA GLU A 41 -4.99 -0.67 10.88
C GLU A 41 -4.16 -1.26 9.73
N VAL A 42 -3.30 -0.44 9.10
CA VAL A 42 -2.39 -0.92 8.04
C VAL A 42 -1.39 -1.94 8.58
N LEU A 43 -0.84 -1.74 9.78
CA LEU A 43 0.02 -2.74 10.42
C LEU A 43 -0.71 -4.07 10.66
N ASN A 44 -1.99 -4.02 11.04
CA ASN A 44 -2.80 -5.23 11.21
C ASN A 44 -3.06 -5.94 9.87
N ILE A 45 -3.31 -5.18 8.80
CA ILE A 45 -3.43 -5.72 7.44
C ILE A 45 -2.14 -6.43 7.02
N ILE A 46 -0.98 -5.82 7.27
CA ILE A 46 0.33 -6.42 7.00
C ILE A 46 0.50 -7.74 7.76
N ILE A 47 0.11 -7.81 9.03
CA ILE A 47 0.16 -9.05 9.82
C ILE A 47 -0.72 -10.14 9.17
N ARG A 48 -1.91 -9.79 8.67
CA ARG A 48 -2.79 -10.74 7.98
C ARG A 48 -2.19 -11.23 6.67
N LEU A 49 -1.49 -10.36 5.93
CA LEU A 49 -0.74 -10.73 4.71
C LEU A 49 0.41 -11.69 5.05
N GLU A 50 1.20 -11.39 6.08
CA GLU A 50 2.30 -12.26 6.54
C GLU A 50 1.80 -13.63 7.01
N ARG A 51 0.65 -13.68 7.68
CA ARG A 51 -0.02 -14.92 8.10
C ARG A 51 -0.69 -15.67 6.94
N LYS A 52 -0.64 -15.12 5.73
CA LYS A 52 -1.31 -15.63 4.54
C LYS A 52 -2.83 -15.77 4.70
N GLU A 53 -3.43 -14.98 5.59
CA GLU A 53 -4.88 -14.91 5.78
C GLU A 53 -5.55 -14.15 4.63
N ILE A 54 -4.80 -13.24 4.00
CA ILE A 54 -5.19 -12.51 2.79
C ILE A 54 -3.99 -12.49 1.82
N GLN A 55 -4.28 -12.37 0.53
CA GLN A 55 -3.26 -12.30 -0.53
C GLN A 55 -2.86 -10.86 -0.85
N GLN A 56 -3.85 -9.96 -0.86
CA GLN A 56 -3.68 -8.55 -1.16
C GLN A 56 -4.70 -7.72 -0.37
N HIS A 57 -4.38 -6.46 -0.12
CA HIS A 57 -5.30 -5.47 0.39
C HIS A 57 -5.04 -4.11 -0.26
N LEU A 58 -6.11 -3.37 -0.57
CA LEU A 58 -6.03 -2.01 -1.09
C LEU A 58 -6.49 -1.02 -0.01
N VAL A 59 -5.64 -0.05 0.29
CA VAL A 59 -5.92 1.06 1.19
C VAL A 59 -6.08 2.31 0.36
N GLN A 60 -7.32 2.80 0.27
CA GLN A 60 -7.66 3.99 -0.49
C GLN A 60 -7.35 5.24 0.34
N GLY A 61 -6.49 6.13 -0.18
CA GLY A 61 -6.27 7.48 0.37
C GLY A 61 -6.95 8.54 -0.47
N LYS A 62 -6.62 9.81 -0.23
CA LYS A 62 -7.22 10.93 -0.97
C LYS A 62 -6.80 10.97 -2.43
N THR A 63 -5.50 10.94 -2.68
CA THR A 63 -4.89 11.16 -4.02
C THR A 63 -4.22 9.92 -4.58
N HIS A 64 -3.76 9.03 -3.71
CA HIS A 64 -3.11 7.78 -4.09
C HIS A 64 -3.80 6.62 -3.38
N GLN A 65 -3.44 5.40 -3.76
CA GLN A 65 -3.88 4.16 -3.14
C GLN A 65 -2.67 3.29 -2.86
N LEU A 66 -2.67 2.66 -1.70
CA LEU A 66 -1.62 1.76 -1.27
C LEU A 66 -2.09 0.33 -1.47
N ILE A 67 -1.36 -0.43 -2.27
CA ILE A 67 -1.60 -1.85 -2.50
C ILE A 67 -0.59 -2.62 -1.68
N LEU A 68 -1.08 -3.46 -0.77
CA LEU A 68 -0.27 -4.31 0.07
C LEU A 68 -0.45 -5.76 -0.37
N GLU A 69 0.64 -6.40 -0.75
CA GLU A 69 0.71 -7.81 -1.09
C GLU A 69 1.60 -8.56 -0.08
N GLN A 70 1.67 -9.89 -0.20
CA GLN A 70 2.44 -10.70 0.75
C GLN A 70 3.96 -10.46 0.70
N SER A 71 4.47 -9.93 -0.41
CA SER A 71 5.91 -9.74 -0.65
C SER A 71 6.28 -8.27 -0.79
N GLU A 72 5.40 -7.47 -1.38
CA GLU A 72 5.66 -6.07 -1.72
C GLU A 72 4.49 -5.15 -1.38
N VAL A 73 4.80 -3.86 -1.36
CA VAL A 73 3.86 -2.78 -1.16
C VAL A 73 4.11 -1.75 -2.25
N GLN A 74 3.03 -1.32 -2.89
CA GLN A 74 3.07 -0.40 -4.00
C GLN A 74 2.15 0.77 -3.74
N LEU A 75 2.60 1.97 -4.13
CA LEU A 75 1.80 3.18 -4.10
C LEU A 75 1.42 3.56 -5.52
N MET A 76 0.13 3.73 -5.77
CA MET A 76 -0.41 4.09 -7.08
C MET A 76 -1.19 5.39 -7.04
N ASP A 77 -1.15 6.12 -8.13
CA ASP A 77 -1.94 7.32 -8.31
C ASP A 77 -3.43 7.00 -8.60
N ASN A 78 -4.36 7.61 -7.86
CA ASN A 78 -5.80 7.37 -8.04
C ASN A 78 -6.34 7.98 -9.35
N ALA A 79 -5.66 8.95 -9.94
CA ALA A 79 -6.14 9.63 -11.15
C ALA A 79 -6.03 8.72 -12.40
N LYS A 80 -5.21 7.67 -12.35
CA LYS A 80 -5.16 6.64 -13.37
C LYS A 80 -5.92 5.40 -12.89
N PRO A 81 -7.11 5.10 -13.45
CA PRO A 81 -7.89 3.97 -12.99
C PRO A 81 -7.10 2.68 -13.23
N LEU A 82 -6.89 1.92 -12.16
CA LEU A 82 -6.59 0.49 -12.24
C LEU A 82 -7.67 -0.11 -13.15
N ASN A 83 -7.27 -0.73 -14.26
CA ASN A 83 -8.17 -1.47 -15.12
C ASN A 83 -9.06 -2.37 -14.23
N ALA A 84 -10.38 -2.14 -14.27
CA ALA A 84 -11.37 -2.65 -13.33
C ALA A 84 -11.58 -4.19 -13.38
N GLN A 85 -10.62 -4.94 -13.91
CA GLN A 85 -10.61 -6.40 -13.98
C GLN A 85 -9.82 -7.06 -12.84
N ALA A 86 -9.22 -6.28 -11.94
CA ALA A 86 -8.34 -6.80 -10.89
C ALA A 86 -9.04 -7.34 -9.63
N TYR A 87 -10.37 -7.34 -9.60
CA TYR A 87 -11.13 -7.97 -8.53
C TYR A 87 -12.07 -9.01 -9.13
N PRO A 88 -11.76 -10.32 -9.08
CA PRO A 88 -12.81 -11.31 -9.13
C PRO A 88 -13.61 -11.17 -7.83
N ASN A 89 -14.62 -10.29 -7.86
CA ASN A 89 -15.71 -10.37 -6.92
C ASN A 89 -16.26 -11.79 -7.01
N HIS A 90 -16.18 -12.53 -5.91
CA HIS A 90 -16.78 -13.84 -5.76
C HIS A 90 -18.32 -13.69 -5.91
N ALA A 91 -18.80 -13.79 -7.14
CA ALA A 91 -20.20 -13.96 -7.49
C ALA A 91 -20.31 -15.22 -8.36
N VAL A 92 -20.90 -16.25 -7.77
CA VAL A 92 -21.13 -17.56 -8.36
C VAL A 92 -22.24 -17.54 -9.43
N ALA A 93 -22.13 -18.50 -10.36
CA ALA A 93 -23.08 -18.94 -11.40
C ALA A 93 -23.23 -18.00 -12.61
N ASP A 94 -23.10 -18.45 -13.87
CA ASP A 94 -23.80 -19.59 -14.48
C ASP A 94 -23.16 -20.03 -15.82
N ASP A 95 -23.13 -21.35 -16.02
CA ASP A 95 -23.04 -22.17 -17.24
C ASP A 95 -22.78 -21.51 -18.62
N SER A 96 -21.61 -21.80 -19.22
CA SER A 96 -21.37 -21.80 -20.68
C SER A 96 -20.05 -22.49 -20.99
N GLU A 97 -20.14 -23.65 -21.62
CA GLU A 97 -19.03 -24.45 -22.15
C GLU A 97 -18.30 -23.69 -23.28
N ASP A 98 -17.03 -23.33 -23.08
CA ASP A 98 -16.04 -23.31 -24.16
C ASP A 98 -14.61 -23.41 -23.60
N ASP A 99 -13.85 -24.29 -24.24
CA ASP A 99 -12.55 -24.82 -23.87
C ASP A 99 -11.42 -23.84 -24.24
N GLU A 100 -10.92 -23.03 -23.30
CA GLU A 100 -9.52 -22.56 -23.31
C GLU A 100 -9.04 -22.36 -21.87
N THR A 101 -7.87 -22.91 -21.55
CA THR A 101 -7.24 -22.90 -20.22
C THR A 101 -7.31 -21.51 -19.55
N PRO A 102 -7.79 -21.38 -18.30
CA PRO A 102 -7.62 -20.14 -17.57
C PRO A 102 -6.15 -20.04 -17.15
N GLU A 103 -5.30 -19.55 -18.05
CA GLU A 103 -4.08 -18.88 -17.63
C GLU A 103 -4.51 -17.88 -16.58
N GLN A 104 -4.01 -18.10 -15.36
CA GLN A 104 -4.34 -17.32 -14.18
C GLN A 104 -4.34 -15.85 -14.59
N ASN A 105 -5.52 -15.23 -14.60
CA ASN A 105 -5.70 -13.80 -14.77
C ASN A 105 -5.09 -13.14 -13.53
N VAL A 106 -3.77 -13.15 -13.45
CA VAL A 106 -3.01 -12.29 -12.57
C VAL A 106 -3.30 -10.89 -13.09
N PRO A 107 -3.94 -10.03 -12.28
CA PRO A 107 -4.19 -8.67 -12.70
C PRO A 107 -2.85 -8.03 -13.05
N THR A 108 -2.62 -7.80 -14.34
CA THR A 108 -1.42 -7.09 -14.77
C THR A 108 -1.64 -5.63 -14.40
N LEU A 109 -1.08 -5.25 -13.27
CA LEU A 109 -0.94 -3.86 -12.86
C LEU A 109 -0.33 -3.08 -14.03
N SER A 110 -1.03 -2.04 -14.47
CA SER A 110 -0.45 -1.11 -15.43
C SER A 110 0.60 -0.29 -14.70
N ASP A 111 1.87 -0.53 -15.01
CA ASP A 111 3.05 0.17 -14.47
C ASP A 111 2.94 1.72 -14.58
N ASP A 112 2.12 2.19 -15.51
CA ASP A 112 1.90 3.61 -15.80
C ASP A 112 1.29 4.44 -14.64
N ALA A 113 0.69 3.76 -13.64
CA ALA A 113 0.12 4.37 -12.43
C ALA A 113 0.96 4.11 -11.16
N LEU A 114 2.03 3.31 -11.25
CA LEU A 114 2.91 3.01 -10.12
C LEU A 114 3.82 4.20 -9.85
N LEU A 115 3.74 4.74 -8.63
CA LEU A 115 4.61 5.82 -8.19
C LEU A 115 5.89 5.27 -7.56
N CYS A 116 5.75 4.31 -6.66
CA CYS A 116 6.88 3.65 -6.02
C CYS A 116 6.46 2.31 -5.39
N GLY A 117 7.45 1.45 -5.14
CA GLY A 117 7.26 0.17 -4.48
C GLY A 117 8.39 -0.16 -3.50
N CYS A 118 8.11 -1.02 -2.53
CA CYS A 118 9.10 -1.58 -1.62
C CYS A 118 8.66 -2.95 -1.09
N GLY A 119 9.58 -3.69 -0.46
CA GLY A 119 9.22 -4.95 0.18
C GLY A 119 8.27 -4.75 1.36
N LEU A 120 7.33 -5.68 1.58
CA LEU A 120 6.38 -5.64 2.71
C LEU A 120 7.10 -5.52 4.06
N VAL A 121 8.24 -6.19 4.20
CA VAL A 121 9.07 -6.18 5.41
C VAL A 121 9.70 -4.81 5.66
N ASP A 122 10.20 -4.16 4.62
CA ASP A 122 10.74 -2.79 4.71
C ASP A 122 9.63 -1.79 5.05
N PHE A 123 8.49 -1.87 4.36
CA PHE A 123 7.34 -1.01 4.60
C PHE A 123 6.82 -1.11 6.04
N LYS A 124 6.71 -2.34 6.56
CA LYS A 124 6.34 -2.61 7.95
C LYS A 124 7.30 -1.98 8.95
N GLN A 125 8.61 -2.03 8.67
CA GLN A 125 9.62 -1.41 9.52
C GLN A 125 9.48 0.11 9.52
N ALA A 126 9.33 0.72 8.35
CA ALA A 126 9.09 2.16 8.21
C ALA A 126 7.80 2.60 8.95
N LEU A 127 6.69 1.87 8.81
CA LEU A 127 5.43 2.13 9.54
C LEU A 127 5.59 2.06 11.05
N LYS A 128 6.30 1.06 11.57
CA LYS A 128 6.56 0.93 13.01
C LYS A 128 7.42 2.06 13.53
N ALA A 129 8.48 2.41 12.79
CA ALA A 129 9.37 3.49 13.15
C ALA A 129 8.63 4.84 13.11
N TRP A 130 7.75 5.06 12.12
CA TRP A 130 6.89 6.24 12.06
C TRP A 130 5.93 6.30 13.26
N LEU A 131 5.25 5.20 13.58
CA LEU A 131 4.34 5.13 14.72
C LEU A 131 5.05 5.45 16.04
N ASN A 132 6.28 4.96 16.21
CA ASN A 132 7.11 5.25 17.36
C ASN A 132 7.44 6.75 17.41
N PHE A 133 7.93 7.30 16.30
CA PHE A 133 8.31 8.70 16.18
C PHE A 133 7.17 9.67 16.53
N ILE A 134 5.95 9.42 16.04
CA ILE A 134 4.77 10.25 16.39
C ILE A 134 4.18 9.96 17.78
N SER A 135 4.73 8.98 18.50
CA SER A 135 4.31 8.59 19.85
C SER A 135 5.34 8.91 20.93
N GLU A 136 6.54 9.36 20.55
CA GLU A 136 7.58 9.81 21.47
C GLU A 136 7.35 11.25 22.01
N ASP A 137 6.19 11.85 21.77
CA ASP A 137 5.74 13.15 22.31
C ASP A 137 4.59 12.97 23.33
#